data_AF-A0A2D6U0B2-F1
#
_entry.id   AF-A0A2D6U0B2-F1
#
_cell.length_a   1.000
_cell.length_b   1.000
_cell.length_c   1.000
_cell.angle_alpha   90.00
_cell.angle_beta   90.00
_cell.angle_gamma   90.00
#
_symmetry.space_group_name_H-M   'P 1'
#
loop_
_entity.id
_entity.type
_entity.pdbx_description
1 polymer ?
#
loop_
_entity_poly.entity_id
_entity_poly.type
_entity_poly.pdbx_seq_one_letter_code
_entity_poly.pdbx_strand_id
1 'polypeptide(L)' 'MVKVISLSNEAYGKLKSMKRDRSFSEVVVELVDDNRERRKQNLMKFAGVFAKDADKWDKIKSQIYEDREKFKLRDYKF' A
#
# COMPACT_ATOMS: atom_id res chain seq x y z
N MET A 1 -2.83 6.29 32.73
CA MET A 1 -3.98 5.47 33.14
C MET A 1 -3.87 4.12 32.45
N VAL A 2 -3.89 3.00 33.18
CA VAL A 2 -3.83 1.66 32.59
C VAL A 2 -5.22 1.23 32.14
N LYS A 3 -5.32 0.67 30.93
CA LYS A 3 -6.55 0.06 30.41
C LYS A 3 -6.31 -1.45 30.30
N VAL A 4 -7.17 -2.24 30.91
CA VAL A 4 -7.11 -3.70 30.82
C VAL A 4 -7.84 -4.13 29.55
N ILE A 5 -7.17 -4.90 28.70
CA ILE A 5 -7.75 -5.51 27.51
C ILE A 5 -7.54 -7.02 27.58
N SER A 6 -8.56 -7.78 27.19
CA SER A 6 -8.45 -9.23 27.07
C SER A 6 -7.85 -9.57 25.70
N LEU A 7 -6.82 -10.41 25.69
CA LEU A 7 -6.18 -10.91 24.47
C LEU A 7 -6.40 -12.41 24.36
N SER A 8 -6.51 -12.93 23.14
CA SER A 8 -6.42 -14.38 22.92
C SER A 8 -5.02 -14.87 23.28
N ASN A 9 -4.91 -16.15 23.66
CA ASN A 9 -3.61 -16.77 23.97
C ASN A 9 -2.62 -16.63 22.80
N GLU A 10 -3.12 -16.76 21.56
CA GLU A 10 -2.32 -16.58 20.35
C GLU A 10 -1.80 -15.14 20.22
N ALA A 11 -2.67 -14.14 20.40
CA ALA A 11 -2.29 -12.73 20.30
C ALA A 11 -1.26 -12.36 21.37
N TYR A 12 -1.44 -12.83 22.60
CA TYR A 12 -0.48 -12.64 23.68
C TYR A 12 0.86 -13.30 23.37
N GLY A 13 0.86 -14.51 22.83
CA GLY A 13 2.08 -15.22 22.42
C GLY A 13 2.90 -14.43 21.39
N LYS A 14 2.23 -13.86 20.37
CA LYS A 14 2.86 -13.00 19.36
C LYS A 14 3.40 -11.70 19.97
N LEU A 15 2.63 -11.03 20.83
CA LEU A 15 3.09 -9.82 21.52
C LEU A 15 4.31 -10.08 22.41
N LYS A 16 4.32 -11.23 23.10
CA LYS A 16 5.42 -11.63 23.98
C LYS A 16 6.72 -11.87 23.20
N SER A 17 6.67 -12.48 22.02
CA SER A 17 7.86 -12.72 21.19
C SER A 17 8.43 -11.41 20.60
N MET A 18 7.57 -10.41 20.34
CA MET A 18 7.97 -9.11 19.80
C MET A 18 8.55 -8.16 20.87
N LYS A 19 8.15 -8.32 22.13
CA LYS A 19 8.53 -7.45 23.24
C LYS A 19 10.04 -7.45 23.52
N ARG A 20 10.69 -8.62 23.54
CA ARG A 20 12.10 -8.76 23.99
C ARG A 20 12.31 -7.93 25.28
N ASP A 21 13.26 -7.00 25.28
CA ASP A 21 13.60 -6.14 26.43
C ASP A 21 12.71 -4.89 26.56
N ARG A 22 11.79 -4.64 25.63
CA ARG A 22 10.90 -3.47 25.59
C ARG A 22 9.66 -3.66 26.47
N SER A 23 8.85 -2.63 26.64
CA SER A 23 7.52 -2.73 27.26
C SER A 23 6.44 -3.18 26.25
N PHE A 24 5.36 -3.79 26.72
CA PHE A 24 4.23 -4.12 25.82
C PHE A 24 3.60 -2.86 25.22
N SER A 25 3.59 -1.75 25.97
CA SER A 25 3.06 -0.47 25.50
C SER A 25 3.87 0.06 24.31
N GLU A 26 5.20 0.01 24.37
CA GLU A 26 6.07 0.43 23.26
C GLU A 26 5.81 -0.39 22.01
N VAL A 27 5.73 -1.72 22.13
CA VAL A 27 5.45 -2.61 20.99
C VAL A 27 4.09 -2.31 20.37
N VAL A 28 3.06 -2.08 21.19
CA VAL A 28 1.71 -1.77 20.69
C VAL A 28 1.70 -0.44 19.94
N VAL A 29 2.37 0.59 20.47
CA VAL A 29 2.45 1.91 19.81
C VAL A 29 3.18 1.79 18.48
N GLU A 30 4.36 1.16 18.47
CA GLU A 30 5.15 0.95 17.25
C GLU A 30 4.36 0.19 16.19
N LEU A 31 3.67 -0.90 16.55
CA LEU A 31 2.86 -1.67 15.60
C LEU A 31 1.70 -0.86 15.01
N VAL A 32 1.09 0.01 15.81
CA VAL A 32 -0.01 0.87 15.35
C VAL A 32 0.53 1.96 14.41
N ASP A 33 1.65 2.58 14.75
CA ASP A 33 2.29 3.62 13.94
C ASP A 33 2.83 3.05 12.62
N ASP A 34 3.54 1.91 12.65
CA ASP A 34 3.99 1.19 11.46
C ASP A 34 2.82 0.86 10.52
N ASN A 35 1.70 0.38 11.07
CA ASN A 35 0.52 0.07 10.27
C ASN A 35 -0.08 1.35 9.66
N ARG A 36 -0.07 2.46 10.41
CA ARG A 36 -0.54 3.76 9.95
C ARG A 36 0.36 4.31 8.84
N GLU A 37 1.67 4.17 8.95
CA GLU A 37 2.63 4.58 7.92
C GLU A 37 2.54 3.70 6.67
N ARG A 38 2.38 2.38 6.84
CA ARG A 38 2.14 1.45 5.73
C ARG A 38 0.80 1.70 5.03
N ARG A 39 -0.25 2.11 5.75
CA ARG A 39 -1.51 2.57 5.13
C ARG A 39 -1.36 3.92 4.46
N LYS A 40 -0.62 4.84 5.08
CA LYS A 40 -0.19 6.11 4.49
C LYS A 40 0.98 5.91 3.52
N GLN A 41 1.04 4.79 2.79
CA GLN A 41 1.99 4.65 1.69
C GLN A 41 1.79 5.85 0.76
N ASN A 42 2.71 6.79 0.91
CA ASN A 42 2.54 8.13 0.39
C ASN A 42 2.70 7.99 -1.12
N LEU A 43 1.62 8.15 -1.88
CA LEU A 43 1.65 8.04 -3.34
C LEU A 43 2.76 8.92 -3.95
N MET A 44 3.15 9.97 -3.23
CA MET A 44 4.30 10.83 -3.54
C MET A 44 5.64 10.11 -3.66
N LYS A 45 5.84 8.94 -3.04
CA LYS A 45 7.06 8.14 -3.23
C LYS A 45 7.22 7.64 -4.67
N PHE A 46 6.14 7.61 -5.43
CA PHE A 46 6.13 7.21 -6.83
C PHE A 46 6.14 8.41 -7.80
N ALA A 47 6.00 9.63 -7.28
CA ALA A 47 6.05 10.84 -8.10
C ALA A 47 7.45 11.00 -8.70
N GLY A 48 7.54 11.14 -10.02
CA GLY A 48 8.81 11.37 -10.72
C GLY A 48 9.72 10.15 -10.88
N VAL A 49 9.28 8.94 -10.53
CA VAL A 49 10.07 7.69 -10.74
C VAL A 49 10.48 7.53 -12.20
N PHE A 50 9.63 7.96 -13.13
CA PHE A 50 9.88 7.90 -14.57
C PHE A 50 10.36 9.23 -15.17
N ALA A 51 10.86 10.18 -14.37
CA ALA A 51 11.28 11.49 -14.87
C ALA A 51 12.36 11.41 -15.96
N LYS A 52 13.24 10.40 -15.91
CA LYS A 52 14.29 10.17 -16.92
C LYS A 52 13.77 9.51 -18.21
N ASP A 53 12.61 8.87 -18.15
CA ASP A 53 11.98 8.14 -19.27
C ASP A 53 10.68 8.82 -19.71
N ALA A 54 10.51 10.11 -19.43
CA ALA A 54 9.29 10.86 -19.70
C ALA A 54 8.86 10.73 -21.19
N ASP A 55 9.81 10.85 -22.12
CA ASP A 55 9.55 10.72 -23.56
C ASP A 55 9.02 9.34 -23.96
N LYS A 56 9.45 8.26 -23.29
CA LYS A 56 8.93 6.91 -23.53
C LYS A 56 7.50 6.80 -23.02
N TRP A 57 7.20 7.50 -21.93
CA TRP A 57 5.88 7.48 -21.31
C TRP A 57 4.85 8.24 -22.13
N ASP A 58 5.23 9.37 -22.72
CA ASP A 58 4.39 10.08 -23.66
C ASP A 58 4.09 9.25 -24.91
N LYS A 59 5.08 8.52 -25.44
CA LYS A 59 4.86 7.59 -26.57
C LYS A 59 3.87 6.48 -26.24
N ILE A 60 4.03 5.83 -25.09
CA ILE A 60 3.12 4.77 -24.64
C ILE A 60 1.71 5.34 -24.43
N LYS A 61 1.60 6.54 -23.85
CA LYS A 61 0.33 7.23 -23.67
C LYS A 61 -0.35 7.51 -25.00
N SER A 62 0.36 8.08 -25.97
CA SER A 62 -0.19 8.32 -27.32
C SER A 62 -0.67 7.04 -27.98
N GLN A 63 0.10 5.96 -27.88
CA GLN A 63 -0.27 4.68 -28.46
C GLN A 63 -1.54 4.10 -27.83
N ILE A 64 -1.72 4.22 -26.50
CA ILE A 64 -2.95 3.81 -25.82
C ILE A 64 -4.17 4.59 -26.33
N TYR A 65 -4.04 5.89 -26.58
CA TYR A 65 -5.14 6.69 -27.11
C TYR A 65 -5.49 6.31 -28.54
N GLU A 66 -4.50 6.08 -29.40
CA GLU A 66 -4.73 5.59 -30.75
C GLU A 66 -5.44 4.22 -30.76
N ASP A 67 -5.03 3.30 -29.88
CA ASP A 67 -5.64 1.98 -29.78
C ASP A 67 -7.11 2.07 -29.33
N ARG A 68 -7.43 3.02 -28.44
CA ARG A 68 -8.81 3.30 -28.02
C ARG A 68 -9.67 3.88 -29.14
N GLU A 69 -9.11 4.72 -30.00
CA GLU A 69 -9.82 5.25 -31.16
C GLU A 69 -10.04 4.19 -32.25
N LYS A 70 -9.05 3.31 -32.44
CA LYS A 70 -9.13 2.18 -33.38
C LYS A 70 -10.06 1.08 -32.88
N PHE A 71 -10.34 1.04 -31.58
CA PHE A 71 -11.27 0.08 -31.00
C PHE A 71 -12.70 0.36 -31.47
N LYS A 72 -13.19 -0.45 -32.42
CA LYS A 72 -14.61 -0.54 -32.76
C LYS A 72 -15.20 -1.76 -32.08
N LEU A 73 -16.30 -1.56 -31.35
CA LEU A 73 -17.11 -2.69 -30.87
C LEU A 73 -17.48 -3.53 -32.09
N ARG A 74 -17.28 -4.84 -32.00
CA ARG A 74 -17.69 -5.76 -33.06
C ARG A 74 -19.22 -5.75 -33.09
N ASP A 75 -19.82 -5.22 -34.14
CA ASP A 75 -21.27 -5.30 -34.32
C ASP A 75 -21.65 -6.76 -34.52
N TYR A 76 -22.32 -7.33 -33.52
CA TYR A 76 -22.91 -8.66 -33.59
C TYR A 76 -24.28 -8.54 -34.26
N LYS A 77 -24.40 -9.01 -35.50
CA LYS A 77 -25.71 -9.16 -36.16
C LYS A 77 -26.32 -10.50 -35.75
N PHE A 78 -27.52 -10.45 -35.17
CA PHE A 78 -28.38 -11.60 -34.89
C PHE A 78 -28.88 -12.25 -36.17
#